data_AF-A0A928QMT0-F1
#
_entry.id   AF-A0A928QMT0-F1
#
_cell.length_a   1.000
_cell.length_b   1.000
_cell.length_c   1.000
_cell.angle_alpha   90.00
_cell.angle_beta   90.00
_cell.angle_gamma   90.00
#
_symmetry.space_group_name_H-M   'P 1'
#
loop_
_entity.id
_entity.type
_entity.pdbx_description
1 polymer ?
#
loop_
_entity_poly.entity_id
_entity_poly.type
_entity_poly.pdbx_seq_one_letter_code
_entity_poly.pdbx_strand_id
1 'polypeptide(L)'
;MGMNLVAELNVMYRHFWLGRKKLDGMRRPAWLTEGHPMELVYRDIDILKKYGRVYYGILVQANVVLFEKKLDVDCPAQIVYSDDPKAKADLELLSAVANAVYSYKNKPLEEVPLEWRELAACVTDEYSYAYKHFEVGYHGGKAKMHMPTIMVFRQHLPDGILQGRLFPILAAPEHTEAAMILPKQYWSRYLWAVKEG
;
A
#
# COMPACT_ATOMS: atom_id res chain seq x y z
N MET A 1 -5.12 3.41 27.20
CA MET A 1 -4.27 2.21 27.00
C MET A 1 -3.65 2.33 25.63
N GLY A 2 -2.32 2.49 25.53
CA GLY A 2 -1.64 2.69 24.25
C GLY A 2 -1.80 1.45 23.34
N MET A 3 -2.07 1.67 22.07
CA MET A 3 -2.28 0.59 21.10
C MET A 3 -0.96 -0.12 20.77
N ASN A 4 -0.99 -1.46 20.75
CA ASN A 4 0.11 -2.25 20.23
C ASN A 4 -0.12 -2.57 18.75
N LEU A 5 0.44 -1.74 17.88
CA LEU A 5 0.29 -1.85 16.42
C LEU A 5 0.79 -3.19 15.85
N VAL A 6 1.83 -3.78 16.44
CA VAL A 6 2.32 -5.12 16.02
C VAL A 6 1.30 -6.20 16.35
N ALA A 7 0.65 -6.12 17.52
CA ALA A 7 -0.41 -7.05 17.88
C ALA A 7 -1.61 -6.96 16.91
N GLU A 8 -1.97 -5.75 16.48
CA GLU A 8 -3.05 -5.53 15.51
C GLU A 8 -2.73 -6.15 14.14
N LEU A 9 -1.50 -6.01 13.63
CA LEU A 9 -1.07 -6.71 12.41
C LEU A 9 -1.23 -8.23 12.54
N ASN A 10 -0.87 -8.80 13.69
CA ASN A 10 -1.02 -10.23 13.93
C ASN A 10 -2.47 -10.69 13.97
N VAL A 11 -3.38 -9.88 14.54
CA VAL A 11 -4.83 -10.17 14.53
C VAL A 11 -5.36 -10.19 13.10
N MET A 12 -5.06 -9.17 12.31
CA MET A 12 -5.49 -9.09 10.90
C MET A 12 -4.90 -10.23 10.06
N TYR A 13 -3.63 -10.57 10.28
CA TYR A 13 -2.99 -11.70 9.61
C TYR A 13 -3.67 -13.03 9.95
N ARG A 14 -4.07 -13.26 11.20
CA ARG A 14 -4.82 -14.47 11.58
C ARG A 14 -6.18 -14.54 10.88
N HIS A 15 -6.93 -13.43 10.84
CA HIS A 15 -8.21 -13.36 10.12
C HIS A 15 -8.03 -13.68 8.64
N PHE A 16 -7.03 -13.05 8.01
CA PHE A 16 -6.67 -13.33 6.62
C PHE A 16 -6.32 -14.81 6.42
N TRP A 17 -5.42 -15.37 7.22
CA TRP A 17 -4.95 -16.74 7.06
C TRP A 17 -6.10 -17.75 7.12
N LEU A 18 -7.06 -17.57 8.03
CA LEU A 18 -8.23 -18.42 8.16
C LEU A 18 -9.24 -18.25 6.99
N GLY A 19 -9.30 -17.06 6.38
CA GLY A 19 -10.28 -16.71 5.36
C GLY A 19 -9.78 -16.62 3.91
N ARG A 20 -8.46 -16.77 3.67
CA ARG A 20 -7.78 -16.39 2.42
C ARG A 20 -8.33 -16.99 1.12
N LYS A 21 -9.11 -18.07 1.18
CA LYS A 21 -9.83 -18.62 0.01
C LYS A 21 -10.85 -17.62 -0.57
N LYS A 22 -11.30 -16.64 0.20
CA LYS A 22 -12.28 -15.61 -0.25
C LYS A 22 -11.66 -14.47 -1.05
N LEU A 23 -10.41 -14.59 -1.50
CA LEU A 23 -9.76 -13.62 -2.41
C LEU A 23 -10.06 -13.89 -3.89
N ASP A 24 -10.84 -14.93 -4.19
CA ASP A 24 -11.25 -15.25 -5.55
C ASP A 24 -12.28 -14.24 -6.08
N GLY A 25 -12.29 -13.99 -7.40
CA GLY A 25 -13.32 -13.17 -8.04
C GLY A 25 -13.02 -11.67 -8.16
N MET A 26 -11.77 -11.24 -7.98
CA MET A 26 -11.36 -9.87 -8.32
C MET A 26 -11.55 -9.64 -9.83
N ARG A 27 -12.47 -8.73 -10.18
CA ARG A 27 -12.72 -8.37 -11.58
C ARG A 27 -11.57 -7.51 -12.11
N ARG A 28 -11.17 -7.77 -13.35
CA ARG A 28 -10.22 -6.92 -14.06
C ARG A 28 -10.96 -5.69 -14.61
N PRO A 29 -10.49 -4.46 -14.35
CA PRO A 29 -11.04 -3.27 -14.96
C PRO A 29 -10.93 -3.32 -16.48
N ALA A 30 -11.90 -2.76 -17.18
CA ALA A 30 -11.90 -2.74 -18.65
C ALA A 30 -10.72 -1.96 -19.24
N TRP A 31 -10.13 -1.03 -18.49
CA TRP A 31 -8.96 -0.26 -18.91
C TRP A 31 -7.65 -1.06 -18.81
N LEU A 32 -7.64 -2.16 -18.05
CA LEU A 32 -6.44 -2.97 -17.85
C LEU A 32 -6.24 -3.90 -19.05
N THR A 33 -5.35 -3.50 -19.96
CA THR A 33 -4.98 -4.29 -21.14
C THR A 33 -3.92 -5.34 -20.81
N GLU A 34 -3.78 -6.34 -21.69
CA GLU A 34 -2.72 -7.34 -21.61
C GLU A 34 -1.33 -6.70 -21.62
N GLY A 35 -0.42 -7.18 -20.76
CA GLY A 35 0.95 -6.68 -20.63
C GLY A 35 1.07 -5.40 -19.80
N HIS A 36 -0.05 -4.84 -19.32
CA HIS A 36 -0.03 -3.66 -18.48
C HIS A 36 0.61 -3.99 -17.11
N PRO A 37 1.51 -3.15 -16.54
CA PRO A 37 2.21 -3.49 -15.28
C PRO A 37 1.28 -3.80 -14.11
N MET A 38 0.11 -3.17 -14.06
CA MET A 38 -0.92 -3.44 -13.05
C MET A 38 -1.56 -4.83 -13.12
N GLU A 39 -1.29 -5.63 -14.16
CA GLU A 39 -1.71 -7.05 -14.20
C GLU A 39 -1.00 -7.88 -13.13
N LEU A 40 0.15 -7.41 -12.62
CA LEU A 40 0.99 -8.09 -11.64
C LEU A 40 0.20 -8.63 -10.44
N VAL A 41 -0.69 -7.82 -9.86
CA VAL A 41 -1.48 -8.23 -8.68
C VAL A 41 -2.49 -9.34 -8.99
N TYR A 42 -3.01 -9.39 -10.21
CA TYR A 42 -3.93 -10.46 -10.64
C TYR A 42 -3.19 -11.75 -10.91
N ARG A 43 -2.00 -11.65 -11.52
CA ARG A 43 -1.12 -12.78 -11.80
C ARG A 43 -0.60 -13.41 -10.50
N ASP A 44 -0.17 -12.59 -9.56
CA ASP A 44 0.54 -13.04 -8.35
C ASP A 44 -0.39 -13.17 -7.12
N ILE A 45 -1.71 -13.14 -7.32
CA ILE A 45 -2.66 -13.24 -6.20
C ILE A 45 -2.50 -14.53 -5.41
N ASP A 46 -2.15 -15.64 -6.06
CA ASP A 46 -1.95 -16.92 -5.37
C ASP A 46 -0.63 -16.94 -4.58
N ILE A 47 0.38 -16.17 -5.01
CA ILE A 47 1.59 -15.92 -4.23
C ILE A 47 1.23 -15.12 -2.97
N LEU A 48 0.43 -14.07 -3.11
CA LEU A 48 -0.06 -13.27 -1.97
C LEU A 48 -0.92 -14.09 -1.01
N LYS A 49 -1.80 -14.96 -1.51
CA LYS A 49 -2.58 -15.89 -0.68
C LYS A 49 -1.67 -16.83 0.12
N LYS A 50 -0.59 -17.33 -0.50
CA LYS A 50 0.25 -18.37 0.10
C LYS A 50 1.32 -17.82 1.04
N TYR A 51 1.95 -16.70 0.68
CA TYR A 51 3.13 -16.17 1.35
C TYR A 51 2.94 -14.76 1.92
N GLY A 52 1.83 -14.10 1.59
CA GLY A 52 1.56 -12.73 1.99
C GLY A 52 1.45 -12.56 3.50
N ARG A 53 2.04 -11.47 4.00
CA ARG A 53 1.91 -11.00 5.37
C ARG A 53 1.20 -9.65 5.40
N VAL A 54 0.66 -9.31 6.56
CA VAL A 54 -0.05 -8.05 6.77
C VAL A 54 0.90 -6.98 7.28
N TYR A 55 0.88 -5.82 6.64
CA TYR A 55 1.66 -4.63 6.99
C TYR A 55 0.76 -3.39 7.01
N TYR A 56 1.26 -2.28 7.56
CA TYR A 56 0.62 -0.98 7.37
C TYR A 56 1.16 -0.33 6.10
N GLY A 57 0.25 0.07 5.22
CA GLY A 57 0.54 0.92 4.06
C GLY A 57 0.09 2.35 4.32
N ILE A 58 0.93 3.31 3.98
CA ILE A 58 0.59 4.74 3.95
C ILE A 58 0.48 5.21 2.51
N LEU A 59 -0.64 5.84 2.17
CA LEU A 59 -0.87 6.44 0.87
C LEU A 59 0.11 7.58 0.59
N VAL A 60 0.81 7.51 -0.55
CA VAL A 60 1.60 8.61 -1.11
C VAL A 60 0.73 9.43 -2.05
N GLN A 61 0.12 8.76 -3.04
CA GLN A 61 -0.82 9.38 -3.97
C GLN A 61 -1.83 8.35 -4.49
N ALA A 62 -3.00 8.83 -4.92
CA ALA A 62 -4.06 8.03 -5.49
C ALA A 62 -4.78 8.82 -6.58
N ASN A 63 -5.39 8.11 -7.52
CA ASN A 63 -6.35 8.71 -8.43
C ASN A 63 -7.55 9.27 -7.65
N VAL A 64 -7.98 10.50 -7.98
CA VAL A 64 -9.09 11.20 -7.31
C VAL A 64 -10.40 10.42 -7.31
N VAL A 65 -10.66 9.59 -8.33
CA VAL A 65 -11.88 8.79 -8.43
C VAL A 65 -12.01 7.74 -7.31
N LEU A 66 -10.91 7.37 -6.67
CA LEU A 66 -10.92 6.44 -5.53
C LEU A 66 -11.59 7.04 -4.29
N PHE A 67 -11.71 8.38 -4.21
CA PHE A 67 -12.36 9.08 -3.10
C PHE A 67 -13.86 9.36 -3.38
N GLU A 68 -14.33 9.14 -4.61
CA GLU A 68 -15.70 9.47 -5.01
C GLU A 68 -16.58 8.22 -5.06
N LYS A 69 -17.77 8.25 -4.46
CA LYS A 69 -18.73 7.13 -4.51
C LYS A 69 -19.39 6.91 -5.87
N LYS A 70 -19.29 7.88 -6.78
CA LYS A 70 -20.08 7.91 -8.03
C LYS A 70 -19.54 6.99 -9.12
N LEU A 71 -18.26 6.62 -9.06
CA LEU A 71 -17.59 5.82 -10.07
C LEU A 71 -17.17 4.47 -9.47
N ASP A 72 -17.73 3.39 -10.01
CA ASP A 72 -17.35 2.02 -9.62
C ASP A 72 -16.18 1.53 -10.47
N VAL A 73 -15.01 2.16 -10.26
CA VAL A 73 -13.78 1.85 -11.01
C VAL A 73 -12.62 1.66 -10.04
N ASP A 74 -11.98 0.49 -10.13
CA ASP A 74 -10.71 0.23 -9.46
C ASP A 74 -9.58 0.98 -10.18
N CYS A 75 -8.72 1.63 -9.40
CA CYS A 75 -7.65 2.45 -9.92
C CYS A 75 -6.34 2.25 -9.16
N PRO A 76 -5.20 2.61 -9.77
CA PRO A 76 -3.91 2.58 -9.10
C PRO A 76 -3.79 3.59 -7.95
N ALA A 77 -2.96 3.25 -6.96
CA ALA A 77 -2.45 4.15 -5.94
C ALA A 77 -1.01 3.78 -5.60
N GLN A 78 -0.20 4.76 -5.19
CA GLN A 78 1.14 4.53 -4.66
C GLN A 78 1.12 4.60 -3.15
N ILE A 79 1.82 3.66 -2.52
CA ILE A 79 1.86 3.52 -1.06
C ILE A 79 3.29 3.32 -0.60
N VAL A 80 3.57 3.57 0.68
CA VAL A 80 4.81 3.18 1.36
C VAL A 80 4.49 2.19 2.46
N TYR A 81 5.33 1.17 2.61
CA TYR A 81 5.32 0.27 3.76
C TYR A 81 6.73 -0.23 4.08
N SER A 82 6.86 -0.95 5.19
CA SER A 82 8.11 -1.61 5.58
C SER A 82 7.87 -3.05 6.04
N ASP A 83 8.73 -3.96 5.62
CA ASP A 83 8.85 -5.31 6.16
C ASP A 83 9.91 -5.42 7.28
N ASP A 84 10.65 -4.35 7.56
CA ASP A 84 11.66 -4.29 8.60
C ASP A 84 10.99 -4.41 9.99
N PRO A 85 11.40 -5.37 10.85
CA PRO A 85 10.83 -5.56 12.17
C PRO A 85 10.79 -4.30 13.04
N LYS A 86 11.74 -3.37 12.86
CA LYS A 86 11.86 -2.13 13.65
C LYS A 86 10.96 -1.00 13.13
N ALA A 87 10.55 -1.05 11.86
CA ALA A 87 9.83 0.05 11.19
C ALA A 87 8.41 -0.31 10.73
N LYS A 88 8.08 -1.60 10.54
CA LYS A 88 6.79 -2.09 10.02
C LYS A 88 5.53 -1.62 10.77
N ALA A 89 5.69 -1.16 12.00
CA ALA A 89 4.62 -0.66 12.87
C ALA A 89 4.89 0.75 13.41
N ASP A 90 5.92 1.43 12.89
CA ASP A 90 6.15 2.85 13.18
C ASP A 90 5.40 3.71 12.16
N LEU A 91 4.17 4.10 12.52
CA LEU A 91 3.31 4.89 11.64
C LEU A 91 3.82 6.32 11.44
N GLU A 92 4.60 6.85 12.39
CA GLU A 92 5.17 8.19 12.29
C GLU A 92 6.26 8.21 11.22
N LEU A 93 7.19 7.24 11.28
CA LEU A 93 8.21 7.06 10.25
C LEU A 93 7.59 6.83 8.87
N LEU A 94 6.65 5.89 8.75
CA LEU A 94 6.02 5.60 7.45
C LEU A 94 5.29 6.83 6.87
N SER A 95 4.61 7.60 7.74
CA SER A 95 3.95 8.84 7.33
C SER A 95 4.93 9.93 6.93
N ALA A 96 6.03 10.07 7.68
CA ALA A 96 7.10 11.02 7.36
C ALA A 96 7.72 10.71 5.99
N VAL A 97 8.00 9.44 5.69
CA VAL A 97 8.52 9.01 4.39
C VAL A 97 7.51 9.28 3.27
N ALA A 98 6.25 8.89 3.44
CA ALA A 98 5.22 9.13 2.42
C ALA A 98 5.04 10.64 2.13
N ASN A 99 5.01 11.47 3.18
CA ASN A 99 4.92 12.92 3.04
C ASN A 99 6.17 13.51 2.38
N ALA A 100 7.37 13.04 2.72
CA ALA A 100 8.62 13.47 2.11
C ALA A 100 8.61 13.20 0.59
N VAL A 101 8.28 11.97 0.18
CA VAL A 101 8.18 11.60 -1.24
C VAL A 101 7.16 12.48 -1.96
N TYR A 102 5.95 12.62 -1.41
CA TYR A 102 4.90 13.43 -2.02
C TYR A 102 5.30 14.92 -2.13
N SER A 103 6.05 15.44 -1.15
CA SER A 103 6.51 16.84 -1.17
C SER A 103 7.46 17.17 -2.33
N TYR A 104 8.03 16.15 -2.99
CA TYR A 104 8.87 16.31 -4.17
C TYR A 104 8.12 16.11 -5.49
N LYS A 105 6.82 15.73 -5.46
CA LYS A 105 6.01 15.61 -6.67
C LYS A 105 6.03 16.92 -7.47
N ASN A 106 6.26 16.82 -8.78
CA ASN A 106 6.34 17.94 -9.73
C ASN A 106 7.46 18.95 -9.47
N LYS A 107 8.42 18.69 -8.57
CA LYS A 107 9.60 19.54 -8.42
C LYS A 107 10.66 19.20 -9.48
N PRO A 108 11.44 20.19 -9.97
CA PRO A 108 12.63 19.92 -10.78
C PRO A 108 13.59 18.98 -10.04
N LEU A 109 14.14 17.97 -10.72
CA LEU A 109 14.97 16.94 -10.08
C LEU A 109 16.27 17.50 -9.49
N GLU A 110 16.74 18.64 -10.01
CA GLU A 110 17.90 19.37 -9.51
C GLU A 110 17.68 19.90 -8.08
N GLU A 111 16.43 20.23 -7.74
CA GLU A 111 16.01 20.71 -6.41
C GLU A 111 15.69 19.58 -5.43
N VAL A 112 15.63 18.34 -5.92
CA VAL A 112 15.36 17.16 -5.10
C VAL A 112 16.69 16.57 -4.59
N PRO A 113 16.85 16.30 -3.28
CA PRO A 113 18.05 15.63 -2.77
C PRO A 113 18.26 14.28 -3.44
N LEU A 114 19.53 13.92 -3.67
CA LEU A 114 19.91 12.79 -4.53
C LEU A 114 19.21 11.48 -4.12
N GLU A 115 19.11 11.23 -2.82
CA GLU A 115 18.48 10.04 -2.25
C GLU A 115 16.96 9.95 -2.51
N TRP A 116 16.30 11.06 -2.85
CA TRP A 116 14.85 11.12 -3.13
C TRP A 116 14.52 11.22 -4.62
N ARG A 117 15.50 11.49 -5.50
CA ARG A 117 15.25 11.77 -6.93
C ARG A 117 14.51 10.66 -7.64
N GLU A 118 14.86 9.40 -7.39
CA GLU A 118 14.16 8.27 -8.02
C GLU A 118 12.70 8.15 -7.58
N LEU A 119 12.43 8.41 -6.29
CA LEU A 119 11.08 8.36 -5.74
C LEU A 119 10.25 9.56 -6.23
N ALA A 120 10.87 10.75 -6.33
CA ALA A 120 10.27 11.95 -6.88
C ALA A 120 9.92 11.81 -8.37
N ALA A 121 10.78 11.18 -9.17
CA ALA A 121 10.49 10.86 -10.56
C ALA A 121 9.29 9.89 -10.67
N CYS A 122 9.28 8.84 -9.85
CA CYS A 122 8.21 7.84 -9.82
C CYS A 122 6.84 8.41 -9.41
N VAL A 123 6.81 9.36 -8.45
CA VAL A 123 5.55 9.98 -8.01
C VAL A 123 5.06 11.07 -8.98
N THR A 124 5.96 11.64 -9.78
CA THR A 124 5.62 12.66 -10.78
C THR A 124 5.07 12.04 -12.06
N ASP A 125 5.64 10.91 -12.49
CA ASP A 125 5.12 10.15 -13.62
C ASP A 125 3.90 9.31 -13.20
N GLU A 126 2.70 9.78 -13.52
CA GLU A 126 1.44 9.11 -13.16
C GLU A 126 1.22 7.76 -13.89
N TYR A 127 2.05 7.45 -14.89
CA TYR A 127 2.09 6.16 -15.58
C TYR A 127 3.23 5.25 -15.07
N SER A 128 4.03 5.73 -14.12
CA SER A 128 5.06 4.93 -13.48
C SER A 128 4.43 3.96 -12.48
N TYR A 129 4.21 2.73 -12.93
CA TYR A 129 3.78 1.61 -12.08
C TYR A 129 4.93 0.95 -11.31
N ALA A 130 6.03 1.68 -11.10
CA ALA A 130 7.26 1.11 -10.60
C ALA A 130 7.13 0.63 -9.15
N TYR A 131 7.74 -0.52 -8.87
CA TYR A 131 8.06 -0.95 -7.52
C TYR A 131 9.43 -0.37 -7.13
N LYS A 132 9.49 0.36 -6.03
CA LYS A 132 10.75 0.88 -5.48
C LYS A 132 11.04 0.27 -4.11
N HIS A 133 12.27 -0.19 -3.91
CA HIS A 133 12.79 -0.53 -2.59
C HIS A 133 13.93 0.43 -2.27
N PHE A 134 14.00 0.90 -1.03
CA PHE A 134 15.00 1.87 -0.59
C PHE A 134 15.21 1.77 0.92
N GLU A 135 16.18 2.50 1.43
CA GLU A 135 16.48 2.57 2.85
C GLU A 135 16.41 4.01 3.34
N VAL A 136 15.89 4.20 4.55
CA VAL A 136 15.88 5.51 5.22
C VAL A 136 16.62 5.43 6.55
N GLY A 137 17.25 6.53 6.97
CA GLY A 137 17.90 6.60 8.29
C GLY A 137 16.88 6.41 9.42
N TYR A 138 17.16 5.51 10.36
CA TYR A 138 16.25 5.19 11.46
C TYR A 138 17.01 4.65 12.68
N HIS A 139 16.84 5.31 13.84
CA HIS A 139 17.44 4.96 15.14
C HIS A 139 18.90 4.45 15.09
N GLY A 140 19.80 5.25 14.53
CA GLY A 140 21.24 4.92 14.47
C GLY A 140 21.61 3.85 13.42
N GLY A 141 20.67 3.47 12.56
CA GLY A 141 20.90 2.61 11.40
C GLY A 141 20.02 3.00 10.23
N LYS A 142 19.61 2.02 9.45
CA LYS A 142 18.69 2.18 8.33
C LYS A 142 17.50 1.24 8.46
N ALA A 143 16.35 1.67 7.94
CA ALA A 143 15.14 0.87 7.82
C ALA A 143 14.82 0.65 6.34
N LYS A 144 14.52 -0.60 5.99
CA LYS A 144 14.10 -0.96 4.64
C LYS A 144 12.67 -0.50 4.38
N MET A 145 12.45 0.13 3.23
CA MET A 145 11.16 0.65 2.78
C MET A 145 10.81 0.12 1.39
N HIS A 146 9.51 0.06 1.13
CA HIS A 146 8.94 -0.35 -0.15
C HIS A 146 7.90 0.67 -0.58
N MET A 147 7.91 1.00 -1.88
CA MET A 147 6.93 1.87 -2.51
C MET A 147 6.39 1.23 -3.78
N PRO A 148 5.41 0.31 -3.68
CA PRO A 148 4.73 -0.24 -4.82
C PRO A 148 3.64 0.71 -5.34
N THR A 149 3.34 0.58 -6.62
CA THR A 149 2.03 0.97 -7.14
C THR A 149 1.07 -0.22 -7.01
N ILE A 150 -0.07 -0.02 -6.36
CA ILE A 150 -1.06 -1.06 -6.07
C ILE A 150 -2.36 -0.80 -6.82
N MET A 151 -3.09 -1.87 -7.15
CA MET A 151 -4.48 -1.74 -7.58
C MET A 151 -5.33 -1.56 -6.33
N VAL A 152 -6.09 -0.48 -6.28
CA VAL A 152 -7.09 -0.26 -5.23
C VAL A 152 -8.41 -0.86 -5.67
N PHE A 153 -8.67 -2.06 -5.17
CA PHE A 153 -9.95 -2.74 -5.34
C PHE A 153 -11.00 -2.13 -4.41
N ARG A 154 -12.02 -1.48 -4.96
CA ARG A 154 -13.09 -0.82 -4.17
C ARG A 154 -13.82 -1.81 -3.28
N GLN A 155 -13.97 -3.06 -3.71
CA GLN A 155 -14.55 -4.12 -2.87
C GLN A 155 -13.76 -4.42 -1.60
N HIS A 156 -12.44 -4.16 -1.58
CA HIS A 156 -11.60 -4.30 -0.41
C HIS A 156 -11.70 -3.09 0.51
N LEU A 157 -12.26 -1.99 0.02
CA LEU A 157 -12.41 -0.77 0.78
C LEU A 157 -13.71 -0.75 1.59
N PRO A 158 -13.65 -0.20 2.81
CA PRO A 158 -14.81 0.26 3.57
C PRO A 158 -15.64 1.22 2.71
N ASP A 159 -16.95 1.06 2.71
CA ASP A 159 -17.88 1.89 1.91
C ASP A 159 -17.60 2.00 0.40
N GLY A 160 -16.68 1.17 -0.12
CA GLY A 160 -16.27 1.20 -1.52
C GLY A 160 -15.47 2.45 -1.91
N ILE A 161 -14.92 3.23 -0.98
CA ILE A 161 -14.11 4.43 -1.27
C ILE A 161 -12.86 4.47 -0.39
N LEU A 162 -11.83 5.13 -0.89
CA LEU A 162 -10.60 5.35 -0.13
C LEU A 162 -10.86 6.45 0.91
N GLN A 163 -10.65 6.11 2.18
CA GLN A 163 -10.83 7.01 3.31
C GLN A 163 -9.53 7.05 4.11
N GLY A 164 -9.02 8.26 4.34
CA GLY A 164 -7.74 8.46 5.01
C GLY A 164 -6.54 8.01 4.19
N ARG A 165 -5.39 7.85 4.87
CA ARG A 165 -4.11 7.48 4.25
C ARG A 165 -3.52 6.17 4.78
N LEU A 166 -4.05 5.65 5.88
CA LEU A 166 -3.54 4.44 6.54
C LEU A 166 -4.48 3.27 6.25
N PHE A 167 -3.93 2.16 5.77
CA PHE A 167 -4.69 0.93 5.60
C PHE A 167 -3.79 -0.29 5.77
N PRO A 168 -4.36 -1.44 6.17
CA PRO A 168 -3.62 -2.68 6.19
C PRO A 168 -3.46 -3.18 4.75
N ILE A 169 -2.28 -3.70 4.43
CA ILE A 169 -1.95 -4.27 3.13
C ILE A 169 -1.53 -5.72 3.27
N LEU A 170 -1.66 -6.47 2.19
CA LEU A 170 -1.08 -7.79 2.01
C LEU A 170 0.08 -7.68 1.02
N ALA A 171 1.28 -8.07 1.44
CA ALA A 171 2.47 -8.06 0.60
C ALA A 171 3.35 -9.29 0.88
N ALA A 172 4.13 -9.70 -0.11
CA ALA A 172 5.08 -10.81 0.00
C ALA A 172 6.43 -10.42 -0.64
N PRO A 173 7.16 -9.44 -0.09
CA PRO A 173 8.31 -8.81 -0.75
C PRO A 173 9.48 -9.77 -1.06
N GLU A 174 9.52 -10.95 -0.43
CA GLU A 174 10.50 -12.01 -0.73
C GLU A 174 10.10 -12.89 -1.95
N HIS A 175 8.87 -12.73 -2.46
CA HIS A 175 8.29 -13.61 -3.48
C HIS A 175 7.67 -12.86 -4.67
N THR A 176 7.19 -11.63 -4.48
CA THR A 176 6.60 -10.79 -5.53
C THR A 176 6.62 -9.33 -5.12
N GLU A 177 6.66 -8.45 -6.12
CA GLU A 177 6.47 -7.01 -5.98
C GLU A 177 4.99 -6.62 -5.84
N ALA A 178 4.07 -7.57 -6.06
CA ALA A 178 2.65 -7.33 -5.87
C ALA A 178 2.35 -6.99 -4.41
N ALA A 179 1.52 -5.97 -4.22
CA ALA A 179 0.89 -5.67 -2.95
C ALA A 179 -0.55 -5.23 -3.21
N MET A 180 -1.41 -5.40 -2.21
CA MET A 180 -2.80 -4.99 -2.29
C MET A 180 -3.29 -4.52 -0.93
N ILE A 181 -4.29 -3.65 -0.92
CA ILE A 181 -5.04 -3.38 0.31
C ILE A 181 -5.65 -4.69 0.78
N LEU A 182 -5.45 -5.00 2.07
CA LEU A 182 -6.05 -6.17 2.69
C LEU A 182 -7.58 -6.03 2.57
N PRO A 183 -8.33 -7.06 2.18
CA PRO A 183 -9.79 -6.94 2.13
C PRO A 183 -10.41 -6.56 3.48
N LYS A 184 -11.35 -5.60 3.47
CA LYS A 184 -11.99 -5.03 4.67
C LYS A 184 -12.52 -6.04 5.69
N GLN A 185 -12.95 -7.22 5.24
CA GLN A 185 -13.44 -8.30 6.12
C GLN A 185 -12.37 -8.86 7.05
N TYR A 186 -11.08 -8.60 6.79
CA TYR A 186 -9.97 -9.03 7.64
C TYR A 186 -9.40 -7.90 8.51
N TRP A 187 -9.87 -6.66 8.35
CA TRP A 187 -9.39 -5.53 9.14
C TRP A 187 -9.77 -5.70 10.61
N SER A 188 -8.90 -5.23 11.51
CA SER A 188 -9.23 -5.19 12.92
C SER A 188 -10.29 -4.11 13.21
N ARG A 189 -11.02 -4.26 14.32
CA ARG A 189 -12.05 -3.28 14.73
C ARG A 189 -11.47 -1.88 14.94
N TYR A 190 -10.20 -1.79 15.32
CA TYR A 190 -9.52 -0.51 15.49
C TYR A 190 -9.42 0.28 14.18
N LEU A 191 -8.95 -0.35 13.09
CA LEU A 191 -8.86 0.35 11.81
C LEU A 191 -10.25 0.66 11.23
N TRP A 192 -11.31 -0.03 11.66
CA TRP A 192 -12.67 0.41 11.39
C TRP A 192 -13.04 1.70 12.13
N ALA A 193 -12.58 1.87 13.38
CA ALA A 193 -12.89 3.04 14.20
C ALA A 193 -12.10 4.30 13.82
N VAL A 194 -10.86 4.18 13.32
CA VAL A 194 -10.04 5.32 12.89
C VAL A 194 -10.59 6.03 11.64
N LYS A 195 -11.57 5.43 10.93
CA LYS A 195 -12.22 6.04 9.76
C LYS A 195 -13.14 7.21 10.09
N GLU A 196 -13.55 7.34 11.36
CA GLU A 196 -14.54 8.32 11.81
C GLU A 196 -13.91 9.61 12.37
N GLY A 197 -12.58 9.75 12.37
CA GLY A 197 -11.86 10.95 12.81
C GLY A 197 -11.07 11.60 11.67
#